data_AF-A0A5J5FAD2-F1
#
_entry.id   AF-A0A5J5FAD2-F1
#
_cell.length_a   1.000
_cell.length_b   1.000
_cell.length_c   1.000
_cell.angle_alpha   90.00
_cell.angle_beta   90.00
_cell.angle_gamma   90.00
#
_symmetry.space_group_name_H-M   'P 1'
#
loop_
_entity.id
_entity.type
_entity.pdbx_description
1 polymer ?
#
loop_
_entity_poly.entity_id
_entity_poly.type
_entity_poly.pdbx_seq_one_letter_code
_entity_poly.pdbx_strand_id
1 'polypeptide(L)'
;SPVLQAFINKSLRVTTTDARFFIGELKCTDRDRNLILVNTTEYRYPSANDVLNAAKESDGSSGKVRVDMTNRFIGLVVVPGNVITKIEVQESAGRRG
;
A
#
# COMPACT_ATOMS: atom_id res chain seq x y z
N SER A 1 15.18 -1.49 13.89
CA SER A 1 15.70 -2.61 13.08
C SER A 1 16.77 -2.10 12.11
N PRO A 2 18.03 -2.58 12.17
CA PRO A 2 19.09 -2.14 11.25
C PRO A 2 18.74 -2.32 9.77
N VAL A 3 18.02 -3.41 9.45
CA VAL A 3 17.52 -3.68 8.09
C VAL A 3 16.55 -2.59 7.62
N LEU A 4 15.57 -2.21 8.46
CA LEU A 4 14.58 -1.19 8.09
C LEU A 4 15.19 0.22 7.99
N GLN A 5 16.23 0.50 8.77
CA GLN A 5 16.96 1.77 8.71
C GLN A 5 17.67 1.98 7.35
N ALA A 6 18.01 0.91 6.62
CA ALA A 6 18.56 1.03 5.27
C ALA A 6 17.54 1.59 4.25
N PHE A 7 16.25 1.63 4.59
CA PHE A 7 15.17 2.11 3.72
C PHE A 7 14.59 3.46 4.14
N ILE A 8 15.24 4.20 5.05
CA ILE A 8 14.84 5.58 5.36
C ILE A 8 14.87 6.43 4.08
N ASN A 9 13.87 7.29 3.92
CA ASN A 9 13.58 8.13 2.75
C ASN A 9 13.27 7.34 1.46
N LYS A 10 12.95 6.04 1.54
CA LYS A 10 12.42 5.26 0.42
C LYS A 10 10.90 5.15 0.51
N SER A 11 10.23 5.14 -0.63
CA SER A 11 8.80 4.79 -0.71
C SER A 11 8.64 3.29 -0.44
N LEU A 12 7.79 2.94 0.53
CA LEU A 12 7.50 1.57 0.90
C LEU A 12 6.03 1.28 0.68
N ARG A 13 5.75 0.07 0.19
CA ARG A 13 4.44 -0.57 0.26
C ARG A 13 4.41 -1.45 1.51
N VAL A 14 3.57 -1.11 2.47
CA VAL A 14 3.43 -1.80 3.76
C VAL A 14 2.06 -2.46 3.83
N THR A 15 2.01 -3.79 3.87
CA THR A 15 0.77 -4.56 3.96
C THR A 15 0.46 -4.88 5.42
N THR A 16 -0.80 -4.76 5.81
CA THR A 16 -1.29 -5.02 7.18
C THR A 16 -2.15 -6.28 7.26
N THR A 17 -2.40 -6.76 8.49
CA THR A 17 -3.23 -7.95 8.77
C THR A 17 -4.70 -7.80 8.35
N ASP A 18 -5.22 -6.58 8.25
CA ASP A 18 -6.60 -6.28 7.85
C ASP A 18 -6.77 -6.10 6.33
N ALA A 19 -5.83 -6.65 5.54
CA ALA A 19 -5.81 -6.62 4.07
C ALA A 19 -5.69 -5.23 3.44
N ARG A 20 -5.31 -4.21 4.23
CA ARG A 20 -4.93 -2.90 3.70
C ARG A 20 -3.46 -2.90 3.30
N PHE A 21 -3.09 -1.97 2.42
CA PHE A 21 -1.69 -1.60 2.30
C PHE A 21 -1.53 -0.09 2.19
N PHE A 22 -0.39 0.38 2.68
CA PHE A 22 -0.02 1.78 2.70
C PHE A 22 1.16 1.98 1.77
N ILE A 23 1.12 3.02 0.95
CA ILE A 23 2.27 3.46 0.18
C ILE A 23 2.67 4.83 0.69
N GLY A 24 3.89 4.97 1.22
CA GLY A 24 4.41 6.21 1.77
C GLY A 24 5.92 6.16 1.98
N GLU A 25 6.54 7.32 2.19
CA GLU A 25 7.98 7.42 2.37
C GLU A 25 8.37 7.20 3.85
N LEU A 26 9.26 6.25 4.11
CA LEU A 26 9.71 5.92 5.46
C LEU A 26 10.58 7.04 6.05
N LYS A 27 10.20 7.60 7.19
CA LYS A 27 10.99 8.61 7.90
C LYS A 27 11.72 8.09 9.11
N CYS A 28 11.12 7.19 9.86
CA CYS A 28 11.81 6.50 10.95
C CYS A 28 11.12 5.20 11.32
N THR A 29 11.83 4.42 12.13
CA THR A 29 11.33 3.18 12.72
C THR A 29 11.98 2.97 14.09
N ASP A 30 11.34 2.17 14.95
CA ASP A 30 11.82 1.85 16.27
C ASP A 30 12.24 0.37 16.42
N ARG A 31 12.31 -0.11 17.66
CA ARG A 31 12.66 -1.49 18.01
C ARG A 31 11.54 -2.47 17.67
N ASP A 32 10.29 -2.03 17.80
CA ASP A 32 9.08 -2.83 17.60
C ASP A 32 8.62 -2.84 16.15
N ARG A 33 9.38 -2.18 15.27
CA ARG A 33 9.12 -2.04 13.82
C ARG A 33 7.88 -1.19 13.55
N ASN A 34 7.52 -0.28 14.46
CA ASN A 34 6.59 0.79 14.12
C ASN A 34 7.24 1.63 13.02
N LEU A 35 6.45 2.05 12.03
CA LEU A 35 6.91 2.85 10.90
C LEU A 35 6.23 4.21 10.91
N ILE A 36 7.02 5.27 10.75
CA ILE A 36 6.49 6.60 10.43
C ILE A 36 6.61 6.81 8.92
N LEU A 37 5.47 6.98 8.25
CA LEU A 37 5.39 7.21 6.82
C LEU A 37 4.84 8.62 6.53
N VAL A 38 5.44 9.33 5.58
CA VAL A 38 4.91 10.60 5.05
C VAL A 38 4.38 10.42 3.64
N ASN A 39 3.56 11.39 3.19
CA ASN A 39 2.93 11.39 1.86
C ASN A 39 2.20 10.06 1.58
N THR A 40 1.50 9.55 2.59
CA THR A 40 0.98 8.19 2.59
C THR A 40 -0.40 8.12 1.96
N THR A 41 -0.61 7.11 1.13
CA THR A 41 -1.93 6.71 0.62
C THR A 41 -2.28 5.32 1.14
N GLU A 42 -3.48 5.19 1.73
CA GLU A 42 -4.11 3.92 2.08
C GLU A 42 -4.76 3.32 0.84
N TYR A 43 -4.61 2.02 0.63
CA TYR A 43 -5.29 1.27 -0.40
C TYR A 43 -6.03 0.08 0.20
N ARG A 44 -7.19 -0.22 -0.38
CA ARG A 44 -8.00 -1.40 -0.04
C ARG A 44 -8.34 -2.17 -1.31
N TYR A 45 -8.26 -3.49 -1.21
CA TYR A 45 -8.78 -4.35 -2.26
C TYR A 45 -10.30 -4.14 -2.43
N PRO A 46 -10.82 -4.26 -3.67
CA PRO A 46 -12.26 -4.21 -3.90
C PRO A 46 -12.96 -5.30 -3.10
N SER A 47 -14.16 -4.99 -2.60
CA SER A 47 -15.01 -6.00 -2.00
C SER A 47 -15.56 -6.98 -3.05
N ALA A 48 -16.07 -8.12 -2.62
CA ALA A 48 -16.74 -9.07 -3.52
C ALA A 48 -17.90 -8.43 -4.29
N ASN A 49 -18.60 -7.46 -3.67
CA ASN A 49 -19.68 -6.73 -4.32
C ASN A 49 -19.16 -5.79 -5.41
N ASP A 50 -18.02 -5.12 -5.19
CA ASP A 50 -17.40 -4.26 -6.19
C ASP A 50 -16.99 -5.07 -7.42
N VAL A 51 -16.43 -6.27 -7.19
CA VAL A 51 -16.08 -7.19 -8.27
C VAL A 51 -17.32 -7.69 -9.02
N LEU A 52 -18.39 -8.05 -8.31
CA LEU A 52 -19.64 -8.51 -8.93
C LEU A 52 -20.31 -7.42 -9.77
N ASN A 53 -20.31 -6.18 -9.28
CA ASN A 53 -20.89 -5.05 -10.00
C ASN A 53 -20.08 -4.75 -11.28
N ALA A 54 -18.76 -4.70 -11.18
CA ALA A 54 -17.89 -4.53 -12.34
C ALA A 54 -18.02 -5.69 -13.35
N ALA A 55 -18.27 -6.91 -12.88
CA ALA A 55 -18.51 -8.06 -13.76
C ALA A 55 -19.83 -7.95 -14.54
N LYS A 56 -20.89 -7.41 -13.92
CA LYS A 56 -22.18 -7.15 -14.58
C LYS A 56 -22.09 -6.04 -15.62
N GLU A 57 -21.23 -5.06 -15.39
CA GLU A 57 -20.98 -3.93 -16.30
C GLU A 57 -20.00 -4.27 -17.43
N SER A 58 -19.26 -5.37 -17.32
CA SER A 58 -18.35 -5.81 -18.37
C SER A 58 -19.10 -6.59 -19.45
N ASP A 59 -19.17 -6.02 -20.67
CA ASP A 59 -19.70 -6.66 -21.88
C ASP A 59 -18.82 -7.84 -22.33
N GLY A 60 -18.88 -8.97 -21.60
CA GLY A 60 -18.63 -10.37 -22.00
C GLY A 60 -17.42 -10.78 -22.85
N SER A 61 -16.57 -9.86 -23.31
CA SER A 61 -15.75 -10.04 -24.52
C SER A 61 -14.30 -10.44 -24.21
N SER A 62 -13.87 -10.41 -22.94
CA SER A 62 -12.47 -10.72 -22.58
C SER A 62 -12.23 -11.53 -21.31
N GLY A 63 -13.28 -11.98 -20.60
CA GLY A 63 -13.16 -12.84 -19.40
C GLY A 63 -12.36 -12.25 -18.23
N LYS A 64 -11.92 -10.98 -18.33
CA LYS A 64 -11.16 -10.26 -17.30
C LYS A 64 -11.95 -9.04 -16.86
N VAL A 65 -12.36 -9.04 -15.60
CA VAL A 65 -13.01 -7.89 -14.96
C VAL A 65 -11.93 -7.04 -14.33
N ARG A 66 -11.80 -5.78 -14.76
CA ARG A 66 -10.93 -4.80 -14.11
C ARG A 66 -11.72 -4.11 -13.02
N VAL A 67 -11.17 -4.07 -11.82
CA VAL A 67 -11.76 -3.40 -10.67
C VAL A 67 -10.68 -2.59 -10.00
N ASP A 68 -10.89 -1.28 -9.93
CA ASP A 68 -9.93 -0.38 -9.31
C ASP A 68 -9.96 -0.54 -7.80
N MET A 69 -8.78 -0.47 -7.18
CA MET A 69 -8.68 -0.42 -5.73
C MET A 69 -9.19 0.92 -5.21
N THR A 70 -9.91 0.90 -4.09
CA THR A 70 -10.24 2.14 -3.39
C THR A 70 -9.00 2.64 -2.65
N ASN A 71 -8.78 3.96 -2.68
CA ASN A 71 -7.63 4.56 -2.04
C ASN A 71 -7.97 5.93 -1.44
N ARG A 72 -7.18 6.34 -0.44
CA ARG A 72 -7.31 7.65 0.20
C ARG A 72 -5.95 8.16 0.66
N PHE A 73 -5.65 9.42 0.35
CA PHE A 73 -4.48 10.10 0.91
C PHE A 73 -4.70 10.38 2.41
N ILE A 74 -3.71 10.01 3.22
CA ILE A 74 -3.76 10.12 4.69
C ILE A 74 -2.57 10.87 5.29
N GLY A 75 -1.59 11.31 4.47
CA GLY A 75 -0.51 12.19 4.90
C GLY A 75 0.55 11.49 5.77
N LEU A 76 0.74 11.98 7.01
CA LEU A 76 1.70 11.47 7.98
C LEU A 76 1.02 10.45 8.90
N VAL A 77 1.55 9.23 8.95
CA VAL A 77 0.95 8.15 9.75
C VAL A 77 1.98 7.32 10.49
N VAL A 78 1.51 6.67 11.55
CA VAL A 78 2.21 5.57 12.23
C VAL A 78 1.56 4.26 11.82
N VAL A 79 2.33 3.31 11.30
CA VAL A 79 1.89 1.93 11.10
C VAL A 79 2.49 1.05 12.21
N PRO A 80 1.67 0.46 13.09
CA PRO A 80 2.16 -0.38 14.19
C PRO A 80 2.88 -1.64 13.67
N GLY A 81 4.06 -1.94 14.21
CA GLY A 81 4.89 -3.03 13.71
C GLY A 81 4.31 -4.43 13.90
N ASN A 82 3.38 -4.61 14.85
CA ASN A 82 2.70 -5.87 15.12
C ASN A 82 1.60 -6.23 14.11
N VAL A 83 1.10 -5.26 13.34
CA VAL A 83 0.09 -5.50 12.30
C VAL A 83 0.69 -5.61 10.90
N ILE A 84 2.00 -5.38 10.75
CA ILE A 84 2.68 -5.45 9.45
C ILE A 84 2.94 -6.90 9.06
N THR A 85 2.48 -7.29 7.88
CA THR A 85 2.67 -8.64 7.32
C THR A 85 3.71 -8.68 6.21
N LYS A 86 3.91 -7.58 5.49
CA LYS A 86 4.86 -7.49 4.37
C LYS A 86 5.32 -6.05 4.15
N ILE A 87 6.59 -5.86 3.83
CA ILE A 87 7.16 -4.57 3.41
C ILE A 87 7.86 -4.77 2.08
N GLU A 88 7.57 -3.91 1.11
CA GLU A 88 8.15 -3.91 -0.23
C GLU A 88 8.68 -2.52 -0.54
N VAL A 89 9.86 -2.41 -1.14
CA VAL A 89 10.36 -1.14 -1.66
C VAL A 89 9.61 -0.83 -2.94
N GLN A 90 9.03 0.36 -3.03
CA GLN A 90 8.46 0.85 -4.27
C GLN A 90 9.57 1.53 -5.06
N GLU A 91 9.95 0.95 -6.20
CA GLU A 91 10.86 1.63 -7.12
C GLU A 91 10.16 2.86 -7.67
N SER A 92 10.75 4.04 -7.45
CA SER A 92 10.35 5.23 -8.17
C SER A 92 10.57 4.95 -9.67
N ALA A 93 9.50 4.97 -10.48
CA ALA A 93 9.65 5.03 -11.92
C ALA A 93 10.60 6.20 -12.20
N GLY A 94 11.80 5.89 -12.71
CA GLY A 94 12.93 6.81 -12.71
C GLY A 94 12.49 8.20 -13.14
N ARG A 95 12.89 9.20 -12.35
CA ARG A 95 12.87 10.60 -12.78
C ARG A 95 13.76 10.63 -14.02
N ARG A 96 13.18 10.48 -15.21
CA ARG A 96 13.89 10.77 -16.46
C ARG A 96 14.26 12.24 -16.34
N GLY A 97 15.54 12.48 -16.09
CA GLY A 97 16.15 13.79 -16.26
C GLY A 97 16.11 14.20 -17.73
#